data_AF-X0V8U0-F1
#
_entry.id   AF-X0V8U0-F1
#
_cell.length_a   1.000
_cell.length_b   1.000
_cell.length_c   1.000
_cell.angle_alpha   90.00
_cell.angle_beta   90.00
_cell.angle_gamma   90.00
#
_symmetry.space_group_name_H-M   'P 1'
#
loop_
_entity.id
_entity.type
_entity.pdbx_description
1 polymer ?
#
loop_
_entity_poly.entity_id
_entity_poly.type
_entity_poly.pdbx_seq_one_letter_code
_entity_poly.pdbx_strand_id
1 'polypeptide(L)'
;VISDDEGTLVVGYPLDKLADIPAGEYYVQAFLNVYTTFYRADGYVVEMHLNSGAGQRPFRAPGNVKSRVQRVYLDPDSSGTVALTLTEVIPPSRPLEEGEVLQQGLYDDTADVKYVKIKSDLVSEFWGQDMYIGANIRLPKGYDDHPDVYYPVHYHQGHFPRGRAGSESDEGPWFIHIWFRHANPYYDDSYAVNSANVGPYGDALVKELIPYIEENFRIIREPWARILSGGSTGGWEALALQVFYPDFFGGTWPASP
;
A
#
# COMPACT_ATOMS: atom_id res chain seq x y z
N VAL A 1 -17.37 -29.92 12.01
CA VAL A 1 -17.87 -28.53 11.90
C VAL A 1 -16.83 -27.66 12.58
N ILE A 2 -16.25 -26.64 11.94
CA ILE A 2 -15.72 -25.54 12.73
C ILE A 2 -16.98 -24.85 13.24
N SER A 3 -17.46 -25.29 14.39
CA SER A 3 -18.46 -24.55 15.14
C SER A 3 -17.65 -23.68 16.07
N ASP A 4 -17.80 -22.36 15.98
CA ASP A 4 -17.76 -21.64 17.24
C ASP A 4 -18.94 -22.17 18.07
N ASP A 5 -18.85 -22.08 19.39
CA ASP A 5 -19.92 -22.52 20.29
C ASP A 5 -21.25 -21.72 20.09
N GLU A 6 -21.31 -20.81 19.11
CA GLU A 6 -22.41 -19.87 18.84
C GLU A 6 -23.21 -20.16 17.55
N GLY A 7 -22.83 -21.18 16.77
CA GLY A 7 -23.62 -21.61 15.60
C GLY A 7 -23.40 -20.76 14.34
N THR A 8 -22.26 -20.08 14.23
CA THR A 8 -21.92 -19.28 13.05
C THR A 8 -21.70 -20.14 11.81
N LEU A 9 -22.31 -19.75 10.68
CA LEU A 9 -22.17 -20.42 9.39
C LEU A 9 -20.73 -20.23 8.87
N VAL A 10 -19.92 -21.30 8.86
CA VAL A 10 -18.57 -21.28 8.27
C VAL A 10 -18.67 -21.58 6.77
N VAL A 11 -18.36 -20.58 5.95
CA VAL A 11 -18.31 -20.69 4.49
C VAL A 11 -16.86 -20.97 4.07
N GLY A 12 -16.65 -22.06 3.33
CA GLY A 12 -15.35 -22.38 2.75
C GLY A 12 -15.18 -21.88 1.31
N TYR A 13 -13.94 -21.90 0.82
CA TYR A 13 -13.59 -21.78 -0.60
C TYR A 13 -12.38 -22.68 -0.89
N PRO A 14 -12.31 -23.37 -2.04
CA PRO A 14 -13.29 -23.42 -3.14
C PRO A 14 -14.49 -24.32 -2.87
N LEU A 15 -14.51 -25.02 -1.74
CA LEU A 15 -15.61 -25.89 -1.31
C LEU A 15 -16.43 -25.17 -0.24
N ASP A 16 -17.74 -25.14 -0.40
CA ASP A 16 -18.64 -24.44 0.52
C ASP A 16 -18.63 -25.07 1.92
N LYS A 17 -18.43 -26.40 1.99
CA LYS A 17 -18.47 -27.17 3.23
C LYS A 17 -17.18 -27.96 3.43
N LEU A 18 -16.74 -28.03 4.69
CA LEU A 18 -15.61 -28.90 5.09
C LEU A 18 -15.89 -30.39 4.82
N ALA A 19 -17.16 -30.81 4.86
CA ALA A 19 -17.56 -32.19 4.56
C ALA A 19 -17.33 -32.58 3.09
N ASP A 20 -17.17 -31.59 2.20
CA ASP A 20 -16.90 -31.82 0.79
C ASP A 20 -15.39 -32.05 0.52
N ILE A 21 -14.53 -31.90 1.54
CA ILE A 21 -13.10 -32.19 1.44
C ILE A 21 -12.92 -33.72 1.38
N PRO A 22 -12.31 -34.28 0.32
CA PRO A 22 -12.06 -35.72 0.24
C PRO A 22 -11.19 -36.21 1.39
N ALA A 23 -11.32 -37.49 1.74
CA ALA A 23 -10.44 -38.08 2.75
C ALA A 23 -8.98 -38.08 2.25
N GLY A 24 -8.03 -37.67 3.10
CA GLY A 24 -6.63 -37.57 2.71
C GLY A 24 -5.70 -36.86 3.70
N GLU A 25 -4.41 -36.85 3.37
CA GLU A 25 -3.38 -36.08 4.09
C GLU A 25 -3.35 -34.63 3.57
N TYR A 26 -3.43 -33.67 4.49
CA TYR A 26 -3.46 -32.23 4.21
C TYR A 26 -2.46 -31.47 5.06
N TYR A 27 -2.02 -30.33 4.55
CA TYR A 27 -1.37 -29.30 5.37
C TYR A 27 -2.40 -28.24 5.74
N VAL A 28 -2.52 -27.98 7.04
CA VAL A 28 -3.47 -27.01 7.59
C VAL A 28 -2.73 -25.94 8.37
N GLN A 29 -3.24 -24.71 8.32
CA GLN A 29 -2.71 -23.56 9.04
C GLN A 29 -3.86 -22.62 9.40
N ALA A 30 -3.88 -22.12 10.64
CA ALA A 30 -4.76 -21.04 11.03
C ALA A 30 -4.09 -19.70 10.76
N PHE A 31 -4.89 -18.72 10.37
CA PHE A 31 -4.46 -17.36 10.09
C PHE A 31 -5.48 -16.37 10.66
N LEU A 32 -5.00 -15.32 11.31
CA LEU A 32 -5.79 -14.23 11.85
C LEU A 32 -5.31 -12.92 11.23
N ASN A 33 -6.22 -12.26 10.52
CA ASN A 33 -6.04 -10.88 10.07
C ASN A 33 -6.45 -9.94 11.21
N VAL A 34 -5.50 -9.21 11.78
CA VAL A 34 -5.75 -8.30 12.90
C VAL A 34 -6.40 -7.04 12.36
N TYR A 35 -7.55 -6.69 12.92
CA TYR A 35 -8.33 -5.52 12.51
C TYR A 35 -8.07 -4.36 13.45
N THR A 36 -8.21 -3.16 12.91
CA THR A 36 -8.19 -1.89 13.60
C THR A 36 -9.56 -1.24 13.42
N THR A 37 -10.10 -0.67 14.49
CA THR A 37 -11.34 0.10 14.43
C THR A 37 -11.02 1.52 13.95
N PHE A 38 -11.59 1.92 12.82
CA PHE A 38 -11.50 3.27 12.27
C PHE A 38 -12.79 4.03 12.58
N TYR A 39 -12.65 5.22 13.18
CA TYR A 39 -13.74 6.14 13.46
C TYR A 39 -13.71 7.26 12.42
N ARG A 40 -14.34 7.03 11.26
CA ARG A 40 -14.20 7.92 10.11
C ARG A 40 -14.92 9.25 10.34
N ALA A 41 -14.41 10.31 9.70
CA ALA A 41 -14.96 11.66 9.79
C ALA A 41 -16.41 11.78 9.27
N ASP A 42 -16.85 10.84 8.43
CA ASP A 42 -18.22 10.76 7.93
C ASP A 42 -19.19 10.01 8.87
N GLY A 43 -18.73 9.65 10.07
CA GLY A 43 -19.53 9.05 11.13
C GLY A 43 -19.62 7.53 11.07
N TYR A 44 -19.01 6.87 10.08
CA TYR A 44 -18.94 5.42 10.03
C TYR A 44 -17.83 4.87 10.94
N VAL A 45 -18.14 3.77 11.61
CA VAL A 45 -17.16 2.98 12.36
C VAL A 45 -16.96 1.66 11.63
N VAL A 46 -15.74 1.39 11.19
CA VAL A 46 -15.39 0.19 10.41
C VAL A 46 -14.20 -0.52 11.02
N GLU A 47 -14.26 -1.85 11.08
CA GLU A 47 -13.11 -2.67 11.47
C GLU A 47 -12.43 -3.20 10.22
N MET A 48 -11.17 -2.82 10.01
CA MET A 48 -10.42 -3.18 8.82
C MET A 48 -8.97 -3.48 9.15
N HIS A 49 -8.29 -4.19 8.26
CA HIS A 49 -6.85 -4.35 8.38
C HIS A 49 -6.13 -3.03 8.10
N LEU A 50 -5.35 -2.53 9.06
CA LEU A 50 -4.44 -1.41 8.83
C LEU A 50 -3.22 -1.89 8.03
N ASN A 51 -3.10 -1.43 6.79
CA ASN A 51 -2.07 -1.89 5.87
C ASN A 51 -0.66 -1.56 6.39
N SER A 52 0.05 -2.58 6.87
CA SER A 52 1.42 -2.52 7.39
C SER A 52 2.49 -2.62 6.29
N GLY A 53 2.21 -2.05 5.11
CA GLY A 53 3.13 -2.02 3.97
C GLY A 53 3.12 -3.29 3.11
N ALA A 54 2.05 -4.10 3.19
CA ALA A 54 1.96 -5.38 2.49
C ALA A 54 1.17 -5.32 1.16
N GLY A 55 0.50 -4.20 0.87
CA GLY A 55 -0.26 -4.01 -0.37
C GLY A 55 -1.38 -5.03 -0.53
N GLN A 56 -2.31 -5.08 0.44
CA GLN A 56 -3.46 -6.01 0.47
C GLN A 56 -3.08 -7.50 0.46
N ARG A 57 -1.93 -7.85 1.05
CA ARG A 57 -1.49 -9.25 1.22
C ARG A 57 -1.53 -9.64 2.71
N PRO A 58 -2.70 -9.99 3.25
CA PRO A 58 -2.87 -10.22 4.69
C PRO A 58 -1.96 -11.33 5.22
N PHE A 59 -1.70 -12.38 4.42
CA PHE A 59 -0.82 -13.50 4.77
C PHE A 59 0.66 -13.14 4.93
N ARG A 60 1.05 -11.92 4.57
CA ARG A 60 2.42 -11.41 4.71
C ARG A 60 2.47 -10.06 5.42
N ALA A 61 1.34 -9.58 5.93
CA ALA A 61 1.25 -8.28 6.58
C ALA A 61 1.82 -8.36 8.01
N PRO A 62 2.86 -7.57 8.33
CA PRO A 62 3.38 -7.50 9.69
C PRO A 62 2.28 -7.20 10.71
N GLY A 63 2.32 -7.89 11.86
CA GLY A 63 1.32 -7.79 12.93
C GLY A 63 0.20 -8.84 12.86
N ASN A 64 -0.09 -9.42 11.69
CA ASN A 64 -1.03 -10.53 11.59
C ASN A 64 -0.45 -11.80 12.23
N VAL A 65 -1.32 -12.72 12.64
CA VAL A 65 -0.91 -13.90 13.41
C VAL A 65 -1.25 -15.18 12.66
N LYS A 66 -0.37 -16.18 12.71
CA LYS A 66 -0.58 -17.49 12.12
C LYS A 66 -0.19 -18.61 13.09
N SER A 67 -0.71 -19.80 12.85
CA SER A 67 -0.20 -21.02 13.47
C SER A 67 1.00 -21.56 12.70
N ARG A 68 1.72 -22.49 13.32
CA ARG A 68 2.58 -23.41 12.56
C ARG A 68 1.73 -24.24 11.60
N VAL A 69 2.32 -24.62 10.47
CA VAL A 69 1.73 -25.57 9.53
C VAL A 69 1.73 -26.95 10.17
N GLN A 70 0.58 -27.64 10.14
CA GLN A 70 0.44 -29.00 10.65
C GLN A 70 0.07 -29.93 9.49
N ARG A 71 0.64 -31.14 9.48
CA ARG A 71 0.18 -32.21 8.59
C ARG A 71 -0.88 -33.04 9.33
N VAL A 72 -2.05 -33.19 8.72
CA VAL A 72 -3.20 -33.87 9.33
C VAL A 72 -3.85 -34.80 8.31
N TYR A 73 -4.45 -35.88 8.78
CA TYR A 73 -5.39 -36.66 7.98
C TYR A 73 -6.81 -36.14 8.23
N LEU A 74 -7.52 -35.75 7.18
CA LEU A 74 -8.92 -35.35 7.24
C LEU A 74 -9.76 -36.42 6.57
N ASP A 75 -10.90 -36.75 7.18
CA ASP A 75 -11.90 -37.68 6.66
C ASP A 75 -13.29 -37.14 7.04
N PRO A 76 -14.15 -36.76 6.08
CA PRO A 76 -15.46 -36.18 6.38
C PRO A 76 -16.41 -37.15 7.09
N ASP A 77 -16.17 -38.47 6.99
CA ASP A 77 -16.96 -39.50 7.66
C ASP A 77 -16.47 -39.78 9.09
N SER A 78 -15.34 -39.19 9.49
CA SER A 78 -14.76 -39.31 10.83
C SER A 78 -14.94 -38.03 11.65
N SER A 79 -15.39 -38.18 12.89
CA SER A 79 -15.47 -37.06 13.83
C SER A 79 -14.13 -36.85 14.53
N GLY A 80 -13.59 -35.62 14.46
CA GLY A 80 -12.34 -35.27 15.13
C GLY A 80 -12.15 -33.75 15.21
N THR A 81 -11.30 -33.31 16.13
CA THR A 81 -10.93 -31.90 16.31
C THR A 81 -9.47 -31.71 15.92
N VAL A 82 -9.21 -30.79 14.99
CA VAL A 82 -7.85 -30.33 14.69
C VAL A 82 -7.58 -29.05 15.48
N ALA A 83 -6.71 -29.12 16.48
CA ALA A 83 -6.34 -27.97 17.29
C ALA A 83 -5.27 -27.11 16.58
N LEU A 84 -5.62 -25.89 16.22
CA LEU A 84 -4.71 -24.90 15.63
C LEU A 84 -4.52 -23.73 16.61
N THR A 85 -3.29 -23.51 17.05
CA THR A 85 -2.95 -22.40 17.96
C THR A 85 -2.18 -21.33 17.20
N LEU A 86 -2.65 -20.08 17.27
CA LEU A 86 -1.96 -18.91 16.73
C LEU A 86 -0.75 -18.60 17.62
N THR A 87 0.46 -18.73 17.06
CA THR A 87 1.71 -18.62 17.83
C THR A 87 2.76 -17.73 17.18
N GLU A 88 2.58 -17.36 15.91
CA GLU A 88 3.58 -16.63 15.14
C GLU A 88 2.98 -15.32 14.63
N VAL A 89 3.43 -14.20 15.20
CA VAL A 89 3.19 -12.88 14.63
C VAL A 89 4.08 -12.71 13.40
N ILE A 90 3.52 -12.25 12.29
CA ILE A 90 4.28 -11.94 11.09
C ILE A 90 5.20 -10.74 11.42
N PRO A 91 6.53 -10.91 11.33
CA PRO A 91 7.46 -9.83 11.64
C PRO A 91 7.51 -8.81 10.49
N PRO A 92 7.91 -7.56 10.77
CA PRO A 92 8.32 -6.62 9.73
C PRO A 92 9.56 -7.12 8.97
N SER A 93 9.85 -6.52 7.81
CA SER A 93 11.02 -6.86 6.99
C SER A 93 12.35 -6.60 7.70
N ARG A 94 12.37 -5.59 8.58
CA ARG A 94 13.44 -5.29 9.54
C ARG A 94 12.83 -4.69 10.82
N PRO A 95 13.57 -4.65 11.94
CA PRO A 95 13.14 -3.91 13.12
C PRO A 95 12.77 -2.46 12.77
N LEU A 96 11.72 -1.95 13.39
CA LEU A 96 11.34 -0.54 13.32
C LEU A 96 12.37 0.28 14.09
N GLU A 97 12.84 1.35 13.45
CA GLU A 97 13.64 2.38 14.12
C GLU A 97 12.72 3.35 14.88
N GLU A 98 13.29 4.13 15.79
CA GLU A 98 12.52 5.11 16.57
C GLU A 98 11.84 6.12 15.64
N GLY A 99 10.52 6.26 15.79
CA GLY A 99 9.70 7.16 14.97
C GLY A 99 9.21 6.56 13.64
N GLU A 100 9.63 5.36 13.28
CA GLU A 100 9.09 4.68 12.10
C GLU A 100 7.73 4.04 12.35
N VAL A 101 6.95 3.92 11.28
CA VAL A 101 5.68 3.18 11.25
C VAL A 101 5.70 2.14 10.13
N LEU A 102 4.93 1.08 10.30
CA LEU A 102 4.81 0.00 9.30
C LEU A 102 4.02 0.43 8.06
N GLN A 103 3.14 1.42 8.19
CA GLN A 103 2.35 1.93 7.08
C GLN A 103 3.24 2.31 5.90
N GLN A 104 2.76 2.00 4.69
CA GLN A 104 3.48 2.15 3.41
C GLN A 104 4.79 1.35 3.27
N GLY A 105 5.21 0.57 4.28
CA GLY A 105 6.38 -0.32 4.21
C GLY A 105 7.67 0.29 4.75
N LEU A 106 8.65 -0.59 4.98
CA LEU A 106 10.00 -0.28 5.45
C LEU A 106 11.00 -0.54 4.33
N TYR A 107 11.69 0.51 3.91
CA TYR A 107 12.69 0.48 2.85
C TYR A 107 13.87 1.34 3.27
N ASP A 108 15.06 0.92 2.88
CA ASP A 108 16.30 1.62 3.19
C ASP A 108 16.80 2.35 1.95
N ASP A 109 17.17 3.61 2.13
CA ASP A 109 17.70 4.44 1.06
C ASP A 109 18.97 3.84 0.44
N THR A 110 19.12 4.02 -0.86
CA THR A 110 20.36 3.81 -1.58
C THR A 110 20.94 5.16 -2.01
N ALA A 111 22.08 5.17 -2.71
CA ALA A 111 22.63 6.41 -3.26
C ALA A 111 21.65 7.11 -4.22
N ASP A 112 20.91 6.32 -4.99
CA ASP A 112 20.11 6.71 -6.14
C ASP A 112 18.60 6.55 -5.94
N VAL A 113 18.15 5.88 -4.87
CA VAL A 113 16.73 5.74 -4.51
C VAL A 113 16.51 6.16 -3.07
N LYS A 114 15.55 7.05 -2.86
CA LYS A 114 15.11 7.52 -1.54
C LYS A 114 13.67 7.09 -1.27
N TYR A 115 13.35 6.76 -0.03
CA TYR A 115 12.03 6.36 0.40
C TYR A 115 11.50 7.32 1.45
N VAL A 116 10.48 8.09 1.08
CA VAL A 116 9.84 9.02 2.00
C VAL A 116 8.47 8.53 2.41
N LYS A 117 8.08 8.78 3.64
CA LYS A 117 6.69 8.66 4.11
C LYS A 117 6.43 9.76 5.12
N ILE A 118 5.25 10.35 5.04
CA ILE A 118 4.79 11.39 5.95
C ILE A 118 3.46 10.95 6.56
N LYS A 119 3.18 11.43 7.76
CA LYS A 119 1.82 11.43 8.25
C LYS A 119 1.03 12.46 7.43
N SER A 120 -0.11 12.05 6.89
CA SER A 120 -1.01 12.94 6.17
C SER A 120 -2.07 13.44 7.14
N ASP A 121 -2.19 14.75 7.34
CA ASP A 121 -3.20 15.29 8.24
C ASP A 121 -4.61 15.11 7.64
N LEU A 122 -4.74 15.37 6.33
CA LEU A 122 -6.01 15.22 5.60
C LEU A 122 -6.53 13.78 5.61
N VAL A 123 -5.67 12.78 5.38
CA VAL A 123 -6.07 11.37 5.40
C VAL A 123 -6.27 10.91 6.84
N SER A 124 -5.46 11.38 7.80
CA SER A 124 -5.64 11.02 9.21
C SER A 124 -6.96 11.51 9.78
N GLU A 125 -7.35 12.75 9.46
CA GLU A 125 -8.63 13.33 9.85
C GLU A 125 -9.79 12.47 9.32
N PHE A 126 -9.75 12.09 8.05
CA PHE A 126 -10.79 11.26 7.44
C PHE A 126 -10.92 9.89 8.11
N TRP A 127 -9.80 9.23 8.42
CA TRP A 127 -9.78 7.87 8.98
C TRP A 127 -9.88 7.82 10.51
N GLY A 128 -9.82 8.98 11.18
CA GLY A 128 -9.92 9.10 12.63
C GLY A 128 -8.70 8.61 13.41
N GLN A 129 -7.57 8.39 12.73
CA GLN A 129 -6.29 8.00 13.33
C GLN A 129 -5.14 8.36 12.40
N ASP A 130 -3.91 8.30 12.91
CA ASP A 130 -2.71 8.61 12.12
C ASP A 130 -2.60 7.69 10.88
N MET A 131 -2.61 8.29 9.70
CA MET A 131 -2.48 7.65 8.40
C MET A 131 -1.28 8.21 7.65
N TYR A 132 -0.57 7.34 6.93
CA TYR A 132 0.66 7.70 6.25
C TYR A 132 0.54 7.47 4.75
N ILE A 133 1.14 8.40 3.99
CA ILE A 133 1.38 8.31 2.56
C ILE A 133 2.88 8.47 2.31
N GLY A 134 3.38 7.99 1.19
CA GLY A 134 4.80 8.06 0.89
C GLY A 134 5.11 8.01 -0.59
N ALA A 135 6.39 7.97 -0.90
CA ALA A 135 6.87 7.82 -2.26
C ALA A 135 8.22 7.10 -2.31
N ASN A 136 8.51 6.52 -3.46
CA ASN A 136 9.83 6.04 -3.84
C ASN A 136 10.38 7.03 -4.87
N ILE A 137 11.57 7.57 -4.61
CA ILE A 137 12.15 8.68 -5.37
C ILE A 137 13.44 8.19 -5.98
N ARG A 138 13.47 8.08 -7.31
CA ARG A 138 14.70 7.81 -8.07
C ARG A 138 15.33 9.14 -8.44
N LEU A 139 16.55 9.35 -7.98
CA LEU A 139 17.36 10.51 -8.32
C LEU A 139 18.03 10.29 -9.68
N PRO A 140 18.23 11.34 -10.49
CA PRO A 140 18.99 11.24 -11.71
C PRO A 140 20.48 11.02 -11.42
N LYS A 141 21.17 10.39 -12.36
CA LYS A 141 22.61 10.22 -12.33
C LYS A 141 23.34 11.55 -12.14
N GLY A 142 24.33 11.57 -11.27
CA GLY A 142 25.10 12.79 -10.95
C GLY A 142 24.32 13.83 -10.13
N TYR A 143 23.17 13.47 -9.54
CA TYR A 143 22.39 14.39 -8.70
C TYR A 143 23.27 15.11 -7.67
N ASP A 144 24.11 14.38 -6.93
CA ASP A 144 25.01 14.95 -5.91
C ASP A 144 26.21 15.72 -6.50
N ASP A 145 26.62 15.41 -7.73
CA ASP A 145 27.67 16.13 -8.46
C ASP A 145 27.16 17.46 -9.06
N HIS A 146 25.84 17.69 -9.04
CA HIS A 146 25.17 18.85 -9.61
C HIS A 146 24.28 19.57 -8.56
N PRO A 147 24.88 20.16 -7.50
CA PRO A 147 24.13 20.71 -6.37
C PRO A 147 23.27 21.93 -6.72
N ASP A 148 23.59 22.65 -7.80
CA ASP A 148 22.86 23.85 -8.24
C ASP A 148 21.79 23.54 -9.30
N VAL A 149 21.62 22.28 -9.68
CA VAL A 149 20.66 21.86 -10.72
C VAL A 149 19.35 21.42 -10.07
N TYR A 150 18.25 21.96 -10.62
CA TYR A 150 16.89 21.55 -10.29
C TYR A 150 16.30 20.76 -11.46
N TYR A 151 15.55 19.72 -11.13
CA TYR A 151 15.08 18.74 -12.10
C TYR A 151 13.56 18.81 -12.27
N PRO A 152 13.02 18.58 -13.49
CA PRO A 152 11.62 18.26 -13.65
C PRO A 152 11.32 16.89 -13.03
N VAL A 153 10.04 16.66 -12.73
CA VAL A 153 9.58 15.46 -12.03
C VAL A 153 8.60 14.68 -12.87
N HIS A 154 8.83 13.39 -12.91
CA HIS A 154 7.92 12.42 -13.49
C HIS A 154 7.26 11.60 -12.38
N TYR A 155 5.98 11.86 -12.15
CA TYR A 155 5.13 11.11 -11.24
C TYR A 155 4.52 9.92 -11.97
N HIS A 156 4.93 8.72 -11.55
CA HIS A 156 4.40 7.45 -12.01
C HIS A 156 3.26 7.01 -11.11
N GLN A 157 2.13 6.74 -11.73
CA GLN A 157 0.93 6.18 -11.11
C GLN A 157 0.76 4.69 -11.43
N GLY A 158 0.03 4.00 -10.55
CA GLY A 158 -0.22 2.57 -10.65
C GLY A 158 -0.52 1.93 -9.30
N HIS A 159 -0.67 0.61 -9.33
CA HIS A 159 -0.85 -0.19 -8.14
C HIS A 159 0.36 -0.12 -7.18
N PHE A 160 0.24 -0.78 -6.03
CA PHE A 160 1.24 -0.77 -4.95
C PHE A 160 2.68 -1.00 -5.43
N PRO A 161 3.54 0.06 -5.43
CA PRO A 161 4.86 -0.04 -6.04
C PRO A 161 5.86 -0.82 -5.18
N ARG A 162 5.52 -1.16 -3.93
CA ARG A 162 6.48 -1.65 -2.92
C ARG A 162 7.67 -0.69 -2.82
N GLY A 163 8.90 -1.21 -2.90
CA GLY A 163 10.14 -0.44 -3.01
C GLY A 163 10.59 -0.22 -4.46
N ARG A 164 9.74 -0.40 -5.47
CA ARG A 164 10.15 -0.22 -6.88
C ARG A 164 10.36 1.27 -7.19
N ALA A 165 11.47 1.57 -7.86
CA ALA A 165 11.83 2.93 -8.27
C ALA A 165 12.37 3.00 -9.72
N GLY A 166 11.82 2.16 -10.61
CA GLY A 166 12.25 2.08 -12.02
C GLY A 166 13.72 1.67 -12.19
N SER A 167 14.22 1.83 -13.42
CA SER A 167 15.66 1.76 -13.74
C SER A 167 16.09 3.10 -14.34
N GLU A 168 17.32 3.50 -14.09
CA GLU A 168 17.91 4.63 -14.83
C GLU A 168 17.99 4.32 -16.32
N SER A 169 17.76 5.36 -17.12
CA SER A 169 18.15 5.38 -18.52
C SER A 169 19.36 6.28 -18.66
N ASP A 170 20.42 5.80 -19.30
CA ASP A 170 21.54 6.65 -19.74
C ASP A 170 21.13 7.55 -20.93
N GLU A 171 19.97 7.30 -21.53
CA GLU A 171 19.42 8.05 -22.66
C GLU A 171 18.16 8.83 -22.24
N GLY A 172 18.18 10.15 -22.42
CA GLY A 172 17.02 11.03 -22.19
C GLY A 172 17.27 12.17 -21.20
N PRO A 173 16.30 13.10 -21.07
CA PRO A 173 16.35 14.20 -20.10
C PRO A 173 16.41 13.69 -18.65
N TRP A 174 17.16 14.38 -17.80
CA TRP A 174 17.27 14.05 -16.38
C TRP A 174 16.01 14.46 -15.62
N PHE A 175 15.24 13.47 -15.19
CA PHE A 175 14.07 13.63 -14.32
C PHE A 175 14.34 13.03 -12.94
N ILE A 176 13.71 13.59 -11.92
CA ILE A 176 13.43 12.83 -10.70
C ILE A 176 12.18 12.00 -10.98
N HIS A 177 12.25 10.69 -10.78
CA HIS A 177 11.09 9.80 -10.96
C HIS A 177 10.50 9.43 -9.60
N ILE A 178 9.18 9.55 -9.49
CA ILE A 178 8.47 9.36 -8.22
C ILE A 178 7.34 8.36 -8.41
N TRP A 179 7.31 7.33 -7.56
CA TRP A 179 6.17 6.41 -7.44
C TRP A 179 5.48 6.67 -6.13
N PHE A 180 4.18 6.96 -6.16
CA PHE A 180 3.42 7.20 -4.94
C PHE A 180 3.10 5.89 -4.20
N ARG A 181 3.13 5.95 -2.87
CA ARG A 181 2.67 4.91 -1.94
C ARG A 181 1.50 5.48 -1.16
N HIS A 182 0.30 5.14 -1.62
CA HIS A 182 -0.96 5.64 -1.06
C HIS A 182 -1.94 4.48 -0.85
N ALA A 183 -1.42 3.31 -0.49
CA ALA A 183 -2.25 2.18 -0.11
C ALA A 183 -3.09 2.53 1.13
N ASN A 184 -4.31 2.03 1.19
CA ASN A 184 -5.26 2.32 2.26
C ASN A 184 -5.83 1.00 2.84
N PRO A 185 -6.69 1.04 3.86
CA PRO A 185 -7.27 -0.17 4.45
C PRO A 185 -8.05 -1.04 3.46
N TYR A 186 -8.72 -0.47 2.45
CA TYR A 186 -9.48 -1.23 1.44
C TYR A 186 -8.62 -1.79 0.31
N TYR A 187 -7.70 -0.97 -0.22
CA TYR A 187 -7.02 -1.24 -1.49
C TYR A 187 -5.51 -1.05 -1.41
N ASP A 188 -4.78 -1.57 -2.39
CA ASP A 188 -3.33 -1.49 -2.47
C ASP A 188 -2.84 -0.16 -3.11
N ASP A 189 -3.77 0.62 -3.64
CA ASP A 189 -3.67 2.04 -3.99
C ASP A 189 -4.93 2.78 -3.47
N SER A 190 -5.03 4.09 -3.65
CA SER A 190 -6.23 4.88 -3.29
C SER A 190 -6.91 5.49 -4.50
N TYR A 191 -6.54 5.03 -5.70
CA TYR A 191 -6.84 5.71 -6.95
C TYR A 191 -6.30 7.16 -7.01
N ALA A 192 -5.44 7.61 -6.09
CA ALA A 192 -4.87 8.96 -6.09
C ALA A 192 -5.89 10.12 -6.18
N VAL A 193 -7.15 9.90 -5.80
CA VAL A 193 -8.23 10.90 -5.88
C VAL A 193 -8.96 11.07 -4.56
N ASN A 194 -9.73 12.14 -4.45
CA ASN A 194 -10.65 12.34 -3.33
C ASN A 194 -11.91 11.49 -3.57
N SER A 195 -12.32 10.73 -2.57
CA SER A 195 -13.58 9.98 -2.64
C SER A 195 -14.27 9.87 -1.29
N ALA A 196 -15.57 9.62 -1.32
CA ALA A 196 -16.34 9.31 -0.11
C ALA A 196 -15.90 8.00 0.55
N ASN A 197 -15.27 7.07 -0.18
CA ASN A 197 -14.96 5.75 0.34
C ASN A 197 -13.62 5.71 1.08
N VAL A 198 -12.60 6.39 0.56
CA VAL A 198 -11.22 6.30 1.09
C VAL A 198 -10.67 7.64 1.58
N GLY A 199 -11.39 8.74 1.37
CA GLY A 199 -11.01 10.07 1.84
C GLY A 199 -10.25 10.89 0.81
N PRO A 200 -9.64 12.00 1.25
CA PRO A 200 -9.08 13.04 0.37
C PRO A 200 -7.64 12.73 -0.09
N TYR A 201 -7.42 11.54 -0.67
CA TYR A 201 -6.06 11.12 -1.06
C TYR A 201 -5.46 11.97 -2.18
N GLY A 202 -6.25 12.42 -3.15
CA GLY A 202 -5.75 13.31 -4.20
C GLY A 202 -5.24 14.63 -3.62
N ASP A 203 -6.01 15.20 -2.69
CA ASP A 203 -5.64 16.41 -1.96
C ASP A 203 -4.39 16.17 -1.11
N ALA A 204 -4.29 15.06 -0.39
CA ALA A 204 -3.12 14.74 0.42
C ALA A 204 -1.85 14.56 -0.43
N LEU A 205 -1.95 13.95 -1.61
CA LEU A 205 -0.83 13.86 -2.54
C LEU A 205 -0.38 15.26 -3.01
N VAL A 206 -1.33 16.11 -3.44
CA VAL A 206 -1.04 17.42 -4.04
C VAL A 206 -0.66 18.50 -3.01
N LYS A 207 -1.28 18.48 -1.83
CA LYS A 207 -1.17 19.53 -0.81
C LYS A 207 -0.20 19.18 0.32
N GLU A 208 0.15 17.90 0.51
CA GLU A 208 1.04 17.47 1.60
C GLU A 208 2.29 16.75 1.06
N LEU A 209 2.12 15.62 0.37
CA LEU A 209 3.25 14.78 -0.02
C LEU A 209 4.14 15.42 -1.07
N ILE A 210 3.57 15.94 -2.15
CA ILE A 210 4.36 16.59 -3.20
C ILE A 210 5.11 17.81 -2.64
N PRO A 211 4.47 18.75 -1.90
CA PRO A 211 5.20 19.85 -1.26
C PRO A 211 6.34 19.40 -0.34
N TYR A 212 6.12 18.37 0.49
CA TYR A 212 7.18 17.79 1.32
C TYR A 212 8.36 17.29 0.47
N ILE A 213 8.09 16.58 -0.62
CA ILE A 213 9.14 16.10 -1.53
C ILE A 213 9.86 17.29 -2.18
N GLU A 214 9.12 18.27 -2.68
CA GLU A 214 9.71 19.44 -3.33
C GLU A 214 10.58 20.30 -2.38
N GLU A 215 10.31 20.26 -1.07
CA GLU A 215 11.13 20.87 -0.04
C GLU A 215 12.44 20.14 0.23
N ASN A 216 12.45 18.81 0.10
CA ASN A 216 13.59 17.98 0.43
C ASN A 216 14.45 17.58 -0.78
N PHE A 217 13.98 17.85 -2.00
CA PHE A 217 14.64 17.48 -3.26
C PHE A 217 14.70 18.67 -4.23
N ARG A 218 15.76 18.73 -5.05
CA ARG A 218 16.00 19.81 -6.03
C ARG A 218 15.05 19.68 -7.21
N ILE A 219 13.81 20.12 -7.02
CA ILE A 219 12.70 20.01 -7.98
C ILE A 219 12.28 21.39 -8.49
N ILE A 220 12.04 21.50 -9.79
CA ILE A 220 11.40 22.67 -10.39
C ILE A 220 9.90 22.64 -10.03
N ARG A 221 9.47 23.56 -9.16
CA ARG A 221 8.10 23.58 -8.59
C ARG A 221 7.06 24.27 -9.47
N GLU A 222 7.16 24.07 -10.78
CA GLU A 222 6.30 24.70 -11.77
C GLU A 222 5.43 23.65 -12.47
N PRO A 223 4.18 23.97 -12.84
CA PRO A 223 3.28 22.99 -13.47
C PRO A 223 3.90 22.31 -14.69
N TRP A 224 4.54 23.06 -15.59
CA TRP A 224 5.18 22.52 -16.80
C TRP A 224 6.31 21.51 -16.51
N ALA A 225 6.86 21.50 -15.30
CA ALA A 225 7.91 20.58 -14.87
C ALA A 225 7.38 19.35 -14.11
N ARG A 226 6.06 19.24 -13.92
CA ARG A 226 5.39 18.08 -13.29
C ARG A 226 4.64 17.28 -14.35
N ILE A 227 5.17 16.11 -14.70
CA ILE A 227 4.54 15.21 -15.67
C ILE A 227 4.00 13.95 -14.99
N LEU A 228 2.88 13.46 -15.49
CA LEU A 228 2.19 12.25 -15.01
C LEU A 228 2.29 11.13 -16.05
N SER A 229 2.45 9.89 -15.61
CA SER A 229 2.17 8.72 -16.46
C SER A 229 1.70 7.53 -15.63
N GLY A 230 1.13 6.54 -16.30
CA GLY A 230 0.75 5.28 -15.69
C GLY A 230 0.04 4.38 -16.68
N GLY A 231 -0.08 3.10 -16.34
CA GLY A 231 -0.77 2.10 -17.16
C GLY A 231 -1.93 1.45 -16.41
N SER A 232 -3.01 1.09 -17.11
CA SER A 232 -4.21 0.47 -16.50
C SER A 232 -4.78 1.39 -15.42
N THR A 233 -4.95 0.90 -14.18
CA THR A 233 -5.28 1.72 -12.99
C THR A 233 -4.43 2.98 -12.89
N GLY A 234 -3.11 2.87 -13.12
CA GLY A 234 -2.22 4.03 -13.10
C GLY A 234 -2.47 5.02 -14.25
N GLY A 235 -2.95 4.53 -15.39
CA GLY A 235 -3.37 5.38 -16.51
C GLY A 235 -4.60 6.19 -16.15
N TRP A 236 -5.57 5.55 -15.48
CA TRP A 236 -6.73 6.23 -14.93
C TRP A 236 -6.32 7.28 -13.89
N GLU A 237 -5.44 6.94 -12.95
CA GLU A 237 -4.97 7.85 -11.89
C GLU A 237 -4.23 9.06 -12.47
N ALA A 238 -3.32 8.82 -13.43
CA ALA A 238 -2.57 9.87 -14.11
C ALA A 238 -3.49 10.82 -14.90
N LEU A 239 -4.56 10.30 -15.52
CA LEU A 239 -5.54 11.13 -16.20
C LEU A 239 -6.40 11.91 -15.20
N ALA A 240 -6.88 11.24 -14.14
CA ALA A 240 -7.73 11.84 -13.12
C ALA A 240 -7.04 12.99 -12.40
N LEU A 241 -5.76 12.84 -12.03
CA LEU A 241 -4.98 13.92 -11.42
C LEU A 241 -4.82 15.13 -12.34
N GLN A 242 -4.57 14.92 -13.63
CA GLN A 242 -4.50 16.03 -14.60
C GLN A 242 -5.83 16.76 -14.73
N VAL A 243 -6.95 16.04 -14.67
CA VAL A 243 -8.30 16.63 -14.79
C VAL A 243 -8.70 17.36 -13.51
N PHE A 244 -8.42 16.80 -12.33
CA PHE A 244 -8.83 17.38 -11.05
C PHE A 244 -7.88 18.47 -10.54
N TYR A 245 -6.62 18.45 -10.97
CA TYR A 245 -5.60 19.44 -10.59
C TYR A 245 -4.89 20.00 -11.84
N PRO A 246 -5.63 20.61 -12.80
CA PRO A 246 -5.11 20.98 -14.11
C PRO A 246 -4.06 22.09 -14.06
N ASP A 247 -4.10 22.95 -13.04
CA ASP A 247 -3.12 24.01 -12.84
C ASP A 247 -1.88 23.54 -12.07
N PHE A 248 -1.91 22.32 -11.51
CA PHE A 248 -0.80 21.77 -10.72
C PHE A 248 0.15 20.91 -11.56
N PHE A 249 -0.40 20.12 -12.49
CA PHE A 249 0.35 19.22 -13.38
C PHE A 249 0.37 19.77 -14.81
N GLY A 250 1.54 19.71 -15.45
CA GLY A 250 1.77 20.29 -16.78
C GLY A 250 1.52 19.35 -17.95
N GLY A 251 1.33 18.06 -17.69
CA GLY A 251 1.00 17.08 -18.72
C GLY A 251 0.87 15.66 -18.18
N THR A 252 0.12 14.83 -18.91
CA THR A 252 -0.14 13.44 -18.56
C THR A 252 -0.03 12.54 -19.80
N TRP A 253 0.57 11.36 -19.62
CA TRP A 253 0.69 10.30 -20.62
C TRP A 253 0.06 8.99 -20.09
N PRO A 254 -1.28 8.92 -20.05
CA PRO A 254 -1.98 7.73 -19.58
C PRO A 254 -1.96 6.64 -20.65
N ALA A 255 -1.68 5.40 -20.25
CA ALA A 255 -1.72 4.23 -21.11
C ALA A 255 -2.86 3.29 -20.68
N SER A 256 -3.75 2.96 -21.61
CA SER A 256 -4.91 2.08 -21.38
C SER A 256 -5.72 2.43 -20.11
N PRO A 257 -6.18 3.69 -19.95
CA PRO A 257 -6.96 4.13 -18.80
C PRO A 257 -8.39 3.56 -18.78
#